data_AF-A0A4Q2X674-F1
#
_entry.id   AF-A0A4Q2X674-F1
#
_cell.length_a   1.000
_cell.length_b   1.000
_cell.length_c   1.000
_cell.angle_alpha   90.00
_cell.angle_beta   90.00
_cell.angle_gamma   90.00
#
_symmetry.space_group_name_H-M   'P 1'
#
loop_
_entity.id
_entity.type
_entity.pdbx_description
1 polymer ?
#
loop_
_entity_poly.entity_id
_entity_poly.type
_entity_poly.pdbx_seq_one_letter_code
_entity_poly.pdbx_strand_id
1 'polypeptide(L)'
;MTSGDFEQQNAERWRVYEELVTQMEKGQSGPAAEQLPRLFRELSLDLSLAESRMYGAHITERLNELVIRGYELIYRTRRGSWEKVFHFVVAGFPQAVRAEWRLFWLCNAVFWLPFFAMMLSAEHDIRWVQAVLGAGGMMSMEQMYGGKEEQLSHLRSEYGSNFMMFCFYIYNNVAIDFRIFAGGMAAGIGTLFFLVFNGFHIGAAAGYVNHACNPESFWTFVAGHS
;
A
#
# COMPACT_ATOMS: atom_id res chain seq x y z
N MET A 1 -5.02 -35.82 -44.52
CA MET A 1 -4.50 -36.31 -43.24
C MET A 1 -5.66 -36.84 -42.44
N THR A 2 -5.66 -38.14 -42.17
CA THR A 2 -6.75 -38.79 -41.42
C THR A 2 -6.67 -38.44 -39.93
N SER A 3 -7.72 -38.74 -39.18
CA SER A 3 -7.72 -38.55 -37.72
C SER A 3 -6.60 -39.35 -37.03
N GLY A 4 -6.29 -40.55 -37.53
CA GLY A 4 -5.22 -41.40 -36.98
C GLY A 4 -3.81 -40.87 -37.28
N ASP A 5 -3.58 -40.31 -38.46
CA ASP A 5 -2.29 -39.69 -38.81
C ASP A 5 -2.02 -38.45 -37.93
N PHE A 6 -3.07 -37.67 -37.66
CA PHE A 6 -2.99 -36.49 -36.78
C PHE A 6 -2.64 -36.87 -35.35
N GLU A 7 -3.27 -37.92 -34.83
CA GLU A 7 -2.99 -38.43 -33.48
C GLU A 7 -1.56 -38.96 -33.37
N GLN A 8 -1.11 -39.79 -34.32
CA GLN A 8 0.25 -40.34 -34.29
C GLN A 8 1.33 -39.26 -34.34
N GLN A 9 1.15 -38.22 -35.14
CA GLN A 9 2.14 -37.14 -35.28
C GLN A 9 2.26 -36.29 -34.01
N ASN A 10 1.18 -36.11 -33.26
CA ASN A 10 1.15 -35.20 -32.11
C ASN A 10 1.16 -35.91 -30.74
N ALA A 11 0.99 -37.23 -30.71
CA ALA A 11 0.88 -38.03 -29.48
C ALA A 11 2.06 -37.83 -28.50
N GLU A 12 3.29 -37.76 -29.00
CA GLU A 12 4.46 -37.53 -28.16
C GLU A 12 4.39 -36.16 -27.46
N ARG A 13 4.05 -35.10 -28.22
CA ARG A 13 3.94 -33.75 -27.69
C ARG A 13 2.83 -33.63 -26.66
N TRP A 14 1.67 -34.25 -26.92
CA TRP A 14 0.56 -34.27 -25.97
C TRP A 14 0.95 -34.98 -24.67
N ARG A 15 1.70 -36.09 -24.75
CA ARG A 15 2.21 -36.81 -23.57
C ARG A 15 3.20 -35.95 -22.76
N VAL A 16 4.13 -35.27 -23.41
CA VAL A 16 5.09 -34.37 -22.75
C VAL A 16 4.37 -33.24 -22.02
N TYR A 17 3.36 -32.64 -22.67
CA TYR A 17 2.55 -31.59 -22.05
C TYR A 17 1.73 -32.12 -20.87
N GLU A 18 1.10 -33.29 -21.00
CA GLU A 18 0.32 -33.93 -19.94
C GLU A 18 1.17 -34.27 -18.71
N GLU A 19 2.39 -34.77 -18.93
CA GLU A 19 3.35 -35.03 -17.86
C GLU A 19 3.78 -33.74 -17.15
N LEU A 20 4.08 -32.68 -17.91
CA LEU A 20 4.44 -31.38 -17.36
C LEU A 20 3.30 -30.79 -16.51
N VAL A 21 2.06 -30.80 -17.02
CA VAL A 21 0.87 -30.34 -16.30
C VAL A 21 0.70 -31.13 -15.00
N THR A 22 0.84 -32.45 -15.06
CA THR A 22 0.70 -33.34 -13.88
C THR A 22 1.79 -33.09 -12.83
N GLN A 23 3.02 -32.80 -13.23
CA GLN A 23 4.11 -32.42 -12.31
C GLN A 23 3.82 -31.08 -11.61
N MET A 24 3.33 -30.09 -12.37
CA MET A 24 3.02 -28.77 -11.80
C MET A 24 1.79 -28.79 -10.89
N GLU A 25 0.77 -29.59 -11.19
CA GLU A 25 -0.37 -29.81 -10.29
C GLU A 25 0.07 -30.37 -8.93
N LYS A 26 1.13 -31.19 -8.91
CA LYS A 26 1.77 -31.73 -7.69
C LYS A 26 2.73 -30.74 -7.01
N GLY A 27 2.87 -29.51 -7.51
CA GLY A 27 3.75 -28.49 -6.96
C GLY A 27 5.24 -28.69 -7.28
N GLN A 28 5.57 -29.58 -8.22
CA GLN A 28 6.94 -29.85 -8.65
C GLN A 28 7.28 -28.94 -9.84
N SER A 29 7.58 -27.67 -9.56
CA SER A 29 7.93 -26.69 -10.58
C SER A 29 9.43 -26.66 -10.82
N GLY A 30 9.90 -27.34 -11.87
CA GLY A 30 11.28 -27.28 -12.35
C GLY A 30 11.49 -26.28 -13.49
N PRO A 31 12.69 -26.23 -14.10
CA PRO A 31 12.99 -25.40 -15.27
C PRO A 31 12.03 -25.62 -16.46
N ALA A 32 11.40 -26.80 -16.53
CA ALA A 32 10.42 -27.15 -17.55
C ALA A 32 9.13 -26.31 -17.48
N ALA A 33 8.83 -25.65 -16.34
CA ALA A 33 7.67 -24.77 -16.20
C ALA A 33 7.71 -23.57 -17.18
N GLU A 34 8.90 -23.13 -17.61
CA GLU A 34 9.05 -22.05 -18.60
C GLU A 34 8.51 -22.44 -19.99
N GLN A 35 8.42 -23.74 -20.29
CA GLN A 35 7.94 -24.24 -21.59
C GLN A 35 6.42 -24.32 -21.67
N LEU A 36 5.73 -24.27 -20.53
CA LEU A 36 4.27 -24.45 -20.44
C LEU A 36 3.49 -23.48 -21.33
N PRO A 37 3.75 -22.15 -21.37
CA PRO A 37 2.96 -21.24 -22.20
C PRO A 37 3.08 -21.54 -23.70
N ARG A 38 4.27 -21.98 -24.14
CA ARG A 38 4.52 -22.38 -25.53
C ARG A 38 3.74 -23.65 -25.85
N LEU A 39 3.90 -24.70 -25.06
CA LEU A 39 3.22 -25.99 -25.29
C LEU A 39 1.70 -25.86 -25.19
N PHE A 40 1.19 -25.02 -24.28
CA PHE A 40 -0.23 -24.68 -24.16
C PHE A 40 -0.78 -24.04 -25.45
N ARG A 41 -0.04 -23.11 -26.05
CA ARG A 41 -0.44 -22.47 -27.32
C ARG A 41 -0.46 -23.47 -28.46
N GLU A 42 0.54 -24.36 -28.53
CA GLU A 42 0.60 -25.43 -29.53
C GLU A 42 -0.57 -26.41 -29.37
N LEU A 43 -0.91 -26.82 -28.14
CA LEU A 43 -2.04 -27.69 -27.85
C LEU A 43 -3.40 -27.03 -28.18
N SER A 44 -3.52 -25.73 -27.91
CA SER A 44 -4.74 -24.96 -28.25
C SER A 44 -4.96 -24.89 -29.76
N LEU A 45 -3.87 -24.79 -30.54
CA LEU A 45 -3.93 -24.86 -32.00
C LEU A 45 -4.34 -26.25 -32.49
N ASP A 46 -3.83 -27.31 -31.86
CA ASP A 46 -4.21 -28.69 -32.18
C ASP A 46 -5.72 -28.93 -31.92
N LEU A 47 -6.26 -28.41 -30.81
CA LEU A 47 -7.69 -28.47 -30.49
C LEU A 47 -8.53 -27.75 -31.56
N SER A 48 -8.20 -26.50 -31.89
CA SER A 48 -8.91 -25.75 -32.94
C SER A 48 -8.83 -26.44 -34.31
N LEU A 49 -7.71 -27.10 -34.62
CA LEU A 49 -7.56 -27.86 -35.85
C LEU A 49 -8.40 -29.15 -35.84
N ALA A 50 -8.47 -29.85 -34.71
CA ALA A 50 -9.31 -31.03 -34.55
C ALA A 50 -10.81 -30.70 -34.66
N GLU A 51 -11.26 -29.61 -34.05
CA GLU A 51 -12.63 -29.11 -34.14
C GLU A 51 -13.00 -28.68 -35.57
N SER A 52 -12.15 -27.87 -36.22
CA SER A 52 -12.41 -27.39 -37.58
C SER A 52 -12.48 -28.52 -38.63
N ARG A 53 -11.78 -29.62 -38.40
CA ARG A 53 -11.79 -30.81 -39.26
C ARG A 53 -12.83 -31.86 -38.85
N MET A 54 -13.60 -31.60 -37.79
CA MET A 54 -14.56 -32.54 -37.20
C MET A 54 -13.94 -33.92 -36.95
N TYR A 55 -12.75 -33.95 -36.36
CA TYR A 55 -12.15 -35.20 -35.89
C TYR A 55 -12.98 -35.80 -34.75
N GLY A 56 -12.83 -37.11 -34.52
CA GLY A 56 -13.70 -37.86 -33.61
C GLY A 56 -13.72 -37.29 -32.19
N ALA A 57 -14.89 -37.40 -31.53
CA ALA A 57 -15.16 -36.82 -30.21
C ALA A 57 -14.09 -37.15 -29.15
N HIS A 58 -13.51 -38.34 -29.22
CA HIS A 58 -12.46 -38.77 -28.29
C HIS A 58 -11.21 -37.88 -28.31
N ILE A 59 -10.75 -37.47 -29.50
CA ILE A 59 -9.54 -36.63 -29.62
C ILE A 59 -9.85 -35.21 -29.15
N THR A 60 -11.00 -34.66 -29.56
CA THR A 60 -11.40 -33.31 -29.18
C THR A 60 -11.61 -33.17 -27.68
N GLU A 61 -12.23 -34.16 -27.03
CA GLU A 61 -12.43 -34.17 -25.58
C GLU A 61 -11.10 -34.24 -24.82
N ARG A 62 -10.20 -35.12 -25.24
CA ARG A 62 -8.86 -35.25 -24.63
C ARG A 62 -8.07 -33.94 -24.73
N LEU A 63 -8.06 -33.31 -25.90
CA LEU A 63 -7.35 -32.04 -26.09
C LEU A 63 -7.97 -30.92 -25.27
N ASN A 64 -9.31 -30.86 -25.22
CA ASN A 64 -10.03 -29.88 -24.42
C ASN A 64 -9.71 -30.01 -22.92
N GLU A 65 -9.69 -31.23 -22.38
CA GLU A 65 -9.31 -31.48 -20.98
C GLU A 65 -7.89 -30.98 -20.66
N LEU A 66 -6.92 -31.29 -21.52
CA LEU A 66 -5.53 -30.84 -21.37
C LEU A 66 -5.39 -29.31 -21.47
N VAL A 67 -6.17 -28.66 -22.33
CA VAL A 67 -6.22 -27.19 -22.43
C VAL A 67 -6.79 -26.58 -21.14
N ILE A 68 -7.89 -27.11 -20.61
CA ILE A 68 -8.50 -26.64 -19.36
C ILE A 68 -7.50 -26.73 -18.20
N ARG A 69 -6.83 -27.89 -18.02
CA ARG A 69 -5.83 -28.09 -16.96
C ARG A 69 -4.66 -27.10 -17.07
N GLY A 70 -4.16 -26.86 -18.28
CA GLY A 70 -3.10 -25.87 -18.51
C GLY A 70 -3.54 -24.43 -18.25
N TYR A 71 -4.77 -24.09 -18.66
CA TYR A 71 -5.34 -22.78 -18.40
C TYR A 71 -5.39 -22.48 -16.90
N GLU A 72 -5.85 -23.45 -16.09
CA GLU A 72 -5.85 -23.31 -14.65
C GLU A 72 -4.44 -23.06 -14.10
N LEU A 73 -3.41 -23.78 -14.56
CA LEU A 73 -2.03 -23.57 -14.07
C LEU A 73 -1.46 -22.19 -14.44
N ILE A 74 -1.65 -21.76 -15.69
CA ILE A 74 -1.17 -20.46 -16.19
C ILE A 74 -1.84 -19.32 -15.42
N TYR A 75 -3.15 -19.41 -15.19
CA TYR A 75 -3.93 -18.32 -14.59
C TYR A 75 -4.04 -18.42 -13.05
N ARG A 76 -3.85 -19.59 -12.43
CA ARG A 76 -3.80 -19.77 -10.96
C ARG A 76 -2.61 -19.06 -10.33
N THR A 77 -1.47 -19.00 -11.02
CA THR A 77 -0.27 -18.25 -10.59
C THR A 77 -0.53 -16.73 -10.50
N ARG A 78 -1.64 -16.25 -11.07
CA ARG A 78 -2.02 -14.84 -11.09
C ARG A 78 -2.99 -14.42 -9.98
N ARG A 79 -3.51 -15.35 -9.17
CA ARG A 79 -4.24 -14.99 -7.93
C ARG A 79 -3.22 -14.49 -6.91
N GLY A 80 -3.15 -13.17 -6.78
CA GLY A 80 -2.09 -12.42 -6.09
C GLY A 80 -1.63 -13.03 -4.76
N SER A 81 -0.32 -13.28 -4.68
CA SER A 81 0.33 -13.77 -3.47
C SER A 81 0.23 -12.71 -2.36
N TRP A 82 -0.85 -12.76 -1.58
CA TRP A 82 -0.90 -12.12 -0.26
C TRP A 82 0.35 -12.46 0.58
N GLU A 83 0.92 -13.64 0.37
CA GLU A 83 2.23 -14.06 0.89
C GLU A 83 3.38 -13.10 0.52
N LYS A 84 3.44 -12.60 -0.72
CA LYS A 84 4.48 -11.64 -1.15
C LYS A 84 4.28 -10.28 -0.49
N VAL A 85 3.03 -9.84 -0.34
CA VAL A 85 2.71 -8.60 0.39
C VAL A 85 3.09 -8.74 1.85
N PHE A 86 2.73 -9.85 2.49
CA PHE A 86 3.07 -10.14 3.88
C PHE A 86 4.59 -10.22 4.09
N HIS A 87 5.31 -10.93 3.20
CA HIS A 87 6.77 -10.99 3.23
C HIS A 87 7.40 -9.61 3.02
N PHE A 88 6.86 -8.80 2.12
CA PHE A 88 7.33 -7.41 1.95
C PHE A 88 7.10 -6.59 3.22
N VAL A 89 5.92 -6.63 3.83
CA VAL A 89 5.61 -5.87 5.04
C VAL A 89 6.49 -6.29 6.22
N VAL A 90 6.70 -7.60 6.43
CA VAL A 90 7.43 -8.13 7.60
C VAL A 90 8.95 -8.10 7.41
N ALA A 91 9.45 -8.40 6.22
CA ALA A 91 10.89 -8.51 5.95
C ALA A 91 11.40 -7.40 5.02
N GLY A 92 10.73 -7.16 3.89
CA GLY A 92 11.18 -6.23 2.85
C GLY A 92 11.23 -4.76 3.32
N PHE A 93 10.16 -4.29 3.96
CA PHE A 93 10.04 -2.90 4.40
C PHE A 93 11.07 -2.56 5.51
N PRO A 94 11.21 -3.35 6.60
CA PRO A 94 12.26 -3.07 7.59
C PRO A 94 13.68 -3.15 7.02
N GLN A 95 13.92 -4.04 6.05
CA GLN A 95 15.22 -4.10 5.36
C GLN A 95 15.49 -2.83 4.55
N ALA A 96 14.49 -2.33 3.81
CA ALA A 96 14.60 -1.09 3.04
C ALA A 96 14.85 0.12 3.96
N VAL A 97 14.14 0.23 5.09
CA VAL A 97 14.36 1.31 6.07
C VAL A 97 15.78 1.24 6.65
N ARG A 98 16.30 0.04 6.96
CA ARG A 98 17.68 -0.12 7.45
C ARG A 98 18.73 0.20 6.38
N ALA A 99 18.47 -0.12 5.12
CA ALA A 99 19.35 0.24 4.02
C ALA A 99 19.46 1.77 3.90
N GLU A 100 18.33 2.47 4.03
CA GLU A 100 18.23 3.93 3.90
C GLU A 100 18.21 4.67 5.25
N TRP A 101 18.84 4.10 6.29
CA TRP A 101 18.76 4.63 7.65
C TRP A 101 19.20 6.10 7.76
N ARG A 102 20.14 6.55 6.92
CA ARG A 102 20.61 7.94 6.89
C ARG A 102 19.51 8.91 6.48
N LEU A 103 18.74 8.55 5.45
CA LEU A 103 17.60 9.35 5.00
C LEU A 103 16.46 9.30 6.02
N PHE A 104 16.23 8.14 6.66
CA PHE A 104 15.26 8.03 7.74
C PHE A 104 15.55 9.00 8.89
N TRP A 105 16.80 9.05 9.37
CA TRP A 105 17.19 9.98 10.43
C TRP A 105 17.21 11.43 9.98
N LEU A 106 17.59 11.70 8.72
CA LEU A 106 17.51 13.05 8.16
C LEU A 106 16.06 13.56 8.17
N CYS A 107 15.11 12.78 7.65
CA CYS A 107 13.69 13.16 7.64
C CYS A 107 13.16 13.35 9.07
N ASN A 108 13.55 12.48 10.01
CA ASN A 108 13.19 12.64 11.42
C ASN A 108 13.77 13.94 12.01
N ALA A 109 15.03 14.25 11.76
CA ALA A 109 15.64 15.49 12.25
C ALA A 109 14.95 16.72 11.64
N VAL A 110 14.67 16.69 10.34
CA VAL A 110 13.99 17.79 9.61
C VAL A 110 12.59 18.06 10.17
N PHE A 111 11.89 17.04 10.67
CA PHE A 111 10.59 17.19 11.32
C PHE A 111 10.70 17.58 12.81
N TRP A 112 11.46 16.82 13.58
CA TRP A 112 11.51 16.95 15.04
C TRP A 112 12.27 18.19 15.52
N LEU A 113 13.29 18.66 14.79
CA LEU A 113 14.02 19.87 15.19
C LEU A 113 13.13 21.11 15.16
N PRO A 114 12.40 21.44 14.07
CA PRO A 114 11.41 22.53 14.09
C PRO A 114 10.30 22.31 15.11
N PHE A 115 9.82 21.08 15.28
CA PHE A 115 8.80 20.74 16.27
C PHE A 115 9.23 21.14 17.69
N PHE A 116 10.37 20.64 18.16
CA PHE A 116 10.84 20.93 19.52
C PHE A 116 11.25 22.39 19.67
N ALA A 117 11.83 23.00 18.62
CA ALA A 117 12.15 24.42 18.62
C ALA A 117 10.89 25.28 18.85
N MET A 118 9.77 24.95 18.21
CA MET A 118 8.50 25.66 18.43
C MET A 118 7.83 25.33 19.75
N MET A 119 7.86 24.07 20.17
CA MET A 119 7.24 23.66 21.42
C MET A 119 7.91 24.38 22.62
N LEU A 120 9.24 24.43 22.62
CA LEU A 120 10.04 25.07 23.68
C LEU A 120 10.07 26.60 23.58
N SER A 121 9.83 27.17 22.39
CA SER A 121 9.80 28.63 22.25
C SER A 121 8.58 29.25 22.94
N ALA A 122 7.49 28.50 23.13
CA ALA A 122 6.29 28.98 23.82
C ALA A 122 6.56 29.49 25.25
N GLU A 123 7.46 28.83 25.98
CA GLU A 123 7.84 29.24 27.34
C GLU A 123 8.75 30.48 27.37
N HIS A 124 9.50 30.72 26.29
CA HIS A 124 10.46 31.83 26.21
C HIS A 124 9.84 33.09 25.61
N ASP A 125 9.13 32.95 24.50
CA ASP A 125 8.49 34.04 23.78
C ASP A 125 7.35 33.50 22.90
N ILE A 126 6.13 33.66 23.39
CA ILE A 126 4.91 33.20 22.73
C ILE A 126 4.70 33.82 21.34
N ARG A 127 5.36 34.94 21.02
CA ARG A 127 5.21 35.60 19.71
C ARG A 127 5.64 34.72 18.55
N TRP A 128 6.57 33.78 18.76
CA TRP A 128 6.92 32.79 17.74
C TRP A 128 5.76 31.87 17.43
N VAL A 129 5.07 31.37 18.45
CA VAL A 129 3.87 30.54 18.31
C VAL A 129 2.74 31.34 17.66
N GLN A 130 2.55 32.60 18.08
CA GLN A 130 1.58 33.51 17.47
C GLN A 130 1.85 33.76 15.99
N ALA A 131 3.11 33.86 15.57
CA ALA A 131 3.47 34.06 14.17
C ALA A 131 3.12 32.84 13.30
N VAL A 132 3.20 31.62 13.86
CA VAL A 132 2.90 30.37 13.14
C VAL A 132 1.40 30.06 13.14
N LEU A 133 0.74 30.15 14.30
CA LEU A 133 -0.69 29.80 14.43
C LEU A 133 -1.63 30.95 14.06
N GLY A 134 -1.19 32.19 14.25
CA GLY A 134 -2.05 33.37 14.19
C GLY A 134 -3.12 33.39 15.30
N ALA A 135 -3.90 34.47 15.34
CA ALA A 135 -5.00 34.61 16.31
C ALA A 135 -6.06 33.51 16.14
N GLY A 136 -6.41 33.16 14.89
CA GLY A 136 -7.37 32.10 14.60
C GLY A 136 -6.93 30.74 15.12
N GLY A 137 -5.68 30.33 14.85
CA GLY A 137 -5.17 29.04 15.30
C GLY A 137 -5.11 28.92 16.81
N MET A 138 -4.73 29.99 17.52
CA MET A 138 -4.74 30.03 18.98
C MET A 138 -6.14 29.89 19.56
N MET A 139 -7.12 30.63 19.02
CA MET A 139 -8.53 30.49 19.46
C MET A 139 -9.05 29.07 19.23
N SER A 140 -8.71 28.44 18.09
CA SER A 140 -9.07 27.05 17.84
C SER A 140 -8.43 26.08 18.83
N MET A 141 -7.18 26.31 19.24
CA MET A 141 -6.53 25.50 20.28
C MET A 141 -7.20 25.67 21.63
N GLU A 142 -7.60 26.89 22.01
CA GLU A 142 -8.34 27.15 23.24
C GLU A 142 -9.71 26.46 23.24
N GLN A 143 -10.45 26.55 22.14
CA GLN A 143 -11.75 25.89 22.03
C GLN A 143 -11.63 24.36 22.06
N MET A 144 -10.57 23.82 21.47
CA MET A 144 -10.37 22.38 21.38
C MET A 144 -9.72 21.78 22.64
N TYR A 145 -8.88 22.54 23.36
CA TYR A 145 -8.06 22.03 24.45
C TYR A 145 -8.13 22.87 25.74
N GLY A 146 -9.03 23.86 25.84
CA GLY A 146 -9.25 24.68 27.05
C GLY A 146 -9.93 23.90 28.19
N GLY A 147 -10.75 22.90 27.87
CA GLY A 147 -11.38 22.01 28.84
C GLY A 147 -12.00 20.76 28.20
N LYS A 148 -12.11 19.65 28.95
CA LYS A 148 -12.61 18.35 28.43
C LYS A 148 -14.06 18.44 27.91
N GLU A 149 -14.94 19.16 28.61
CA GLU A 149 -16.34 19.35 28.18
C GLU A 149 -16.45 20.26 26.94
N GLU A 150 -15.61 21.30 26.89
CA GLU A 150 -15.53 22.26 25.78
C GLU A 150 -14.99 21.60 24.51
N GLN A 151 -13.95 20.76 24.63
CA GLN A 151 -13.42 19.92 23.55
C GLN A 151 -14.52 19.05 22.92
N LEU A 152 -15.24 18.29 23.74
CA LEU A 152 -16.32 17.41 23.28
C LEU A 152 -17.47 18.19 22.62
N SER A 153 -17.80 19.36 23.15
CA SER A 153 -18.83 20.24 22.60
C SER A 153 -18.41 20.85 21.26
N HIS A 154 -17.20 21.40 21.19
CA HIS A 154 -16.60 21.99 19.99
C HIS A 154 -16.53 20.95 18.86
N LEU A 155 -15.92 19.79 19.14
CA LEU A 155 -15.75 18.71 18.16
C LEU A 155 -17.10 18.21 17.60
N ARG A 156 -18.13 18.10 18.44
CA ARG A 156 -19.49 17.73 17.99
C ARG A 156 -20.15 18.82 17.15
N SER A 157 -19.93 20.09 17.50
CA SER A 157 -20.51 21.22 16.78
C SER A 157 -19.90 21.40 15.38
N GLU A 158 -18.59 21.17 15.25
CA GLU A 158 -17.83 21.44 14.03
C GLU A 158 -17.83 20.25 13.06
N TYR A 159 -17.60 19.03 13.56
CA TYR A 159 -17.48 17.82 12.74
C TYR A 159 -18.65 16.85 12.90
N GLY A 160 -19.62 17.13 13.77
CA GLY A 160 -20.78 16.27 13.98
C GLY A 160 -20.45 14.97 14.72
N SER A 161 -20.78 13.83 14.12
CA SER A 161 -20.60 12.51 14.74
C SER A 161 -19.12 12.11 14.85
N ASN A 162 -18.80 11.25 15.83
CA ASN A 162 -17.44 10.70 16.01
C ASN A 162 -16.87 10.05 14.73
N PHE A 163 -17.73 9.50 13.87
CA PHE A 163 -17.29 8.87 12.61
C PHE A 163 -16.80 9.89 11.57
N MET A 164 -17.45 11.05 11.46
CA MET A 164 -17.04 12.09 10.52
C MET A 164 -15.70 12.70 10.93
N MET A 165 -15.49 12.90 12.23
CA MET A 165 -14.21 13.32 12.81
C MET A 165 -13.09 12.29 12.52
N PHE A 166 -13.37 11.00 12.73
CA PHE A 166 -12.42 9.93 12.38
C PHE A 166 -12.02 9.96 10.90
N CYS A 167 -12.99 10.07 10.00
CA CYS A 167 -12.74 10.19 8.56
C CYS A 167 -11.93 11.46 8.22
N PHE A 168 -12.22 12.58 8.88
CA PHE A 168 -11.49 13.82 8.70
C PHE A 168 -10.01 13.69 9.09
N TYR A 169 -9.70 13.10 10.25
CA TYR A 169 -8.31 12.91 10.68
C TYR A 169 -7.55 11.92 9.79
N ILE A 170 -8.20 10.83 9.34
CA ILE A 170 -7.60 9.94 8.35
C ILE A 170 -7.28 10.69 7.07
N TYR A 171 -8.26 11.42 6.53
CA TYR A 171 -8.07 12.20 5.31
C TYR A 171 -6.92 13.20 5.46
N ASN A 172 -6.85 13.91 6.59
CA ASN A 172 -5.82 14.91 6.84
C ASN A 172 -4.41 14.30 6.85
N ASN A 173 -4.19 13.24 7.63
CA ASN A 173 -2.88 12.58 7.72
C ASN A 173 -2.46 11.95 6.39
N VAL A 174 -3.37 11.19 5.76
CA VAL A 174 -3.09 10.54 4.47
C VAL A 174 -2.83 11.58 3.37
N ALA A 175 -3.55 12.70 3.36
CA ALA A 175 -3.29 13.78 2.41
C ALA A 175 -1.91 14.41 2.60
N ILE A 176 -1.44 14.58 3.84
CA ILE A 176 -0.08 15.04 4.13
C ILE A 176 0.95 14.03 3.62
N ASP A 177 0.75 12.73 3.87
CA ASP A 177 1.65 11.68 3.38
C ASP A 177 1.78 11.69 1.85
N PHE A 178 0.65 11.79 1.13
CA PHE A 178 0.67 11.90 -0.33
C PHE A 178 1.37 13.17 -0.82
N ARG A 179 1.22 14.30 -0.12
CA ARG A 179 1.92 15.56 -0.46
C ARG A 179 3.42 15.45 -0.22
N ILE A 180 3.85 14.82 0.88
CA ILE A 180 5.25 14.54 1.18
C ILE A 180 5.86 13.63 0.11
N PHE A 181 5.15 12.56 -0.27
CA PHE A 181 5.56 11.64 -1.33
C PHE A 181 5.66 12.32 -2.70
N ALA A 182 4.59 13.00 -3.13
CA ALA A 182 4.56 13.72 -4.41
C ALA A 182 5.61 14.85 -4.47
N GLY A 183 5.81 15.56 -3.36
CA GLY A 183 6.86 16.57 -3.21
C GLY A 183 8.28 16.00 -3.37
N GLY A 184 8.44 14.69 -3.17
CA GLY A 184 9.68 13.96 -3.42
C GLY A 184 10.10 13.98 -4.89
N MET A 185 9.14 14.06 -5.82
CA MET A 185 9.41 14.14 -7.27
C MET A 185 10.19 15.41 -7.65
N ALA A 186 10.09 16.47 -6.84
CA ALA A 186 10.88 17.69 -6.99
C ALA A 186 12.24 17.58 -6.27
N ALA A 187 12.97 16.49 -6.52
CA ALA A 187 14.27 16.17 -5.90
C ALA A 187 14.27 16.23 -4.36
N GLY A 188 13.14 15.93 -3.72
CA GLY A 188 12.98 15.97 -2.25
C GLY A 188 12.73 17.36 -1.65
N ILE A 189 12.75 18.44 -2.44
CA ILE A 189 12.52 19.80 -1.91
C ILE A 189 11.10 19.94 -1.34
N GLY A 190 10.11 19.41 -2.04
CA GLY A 190 8.72 19.43 -1.56
C GLY A 190 8.54 18.61 -0.28
N THR A 191 9.18 17.44 -0.20
CA THR A 191 9.22 16.60 1.01
C THR A 191 9.77 17.39 2.20
N LEU A 192 10.93 18.03 2.05
CA LEU A 192 11.54 18.83 3.11
C LEU A 192 10.65 19.99 3.54
N PHE A 193 10.05 20.71 2.59
CA PHE A 193 9.12 21.79 2.89
C PHE A 193 7.94 21.31 3.76
N PHE A 194 7.26 20.23 3.37
CA PHE A 194 6.13 19.72 4.13
C PHE A 194 6.53 19.18 5.51
N LEU A 195 7.69 18.53 5.64
CA LEU A 195 8.20 18.07 6.93
C LEU A 195 8.48 19.23 7.88
N VAL A 196 9.19 20.26 7.40
CA VAL A 196 9.50 21.46 8.20
C VAL A 196 8.23 22.20 8.58
N PHE A 197 7.33 22.41 7.62
CA PHE A 197 6.06 23.11 7.84
C PHE A 197 5.19 22.39 8.89
N ASN A 198 5.03 21.06 8.77
CA ASN A 198 4.28 20.29 9.77
C ASN A 198 4.99 20.28 11.13
N GLY A 199 6.32 20.16 11.15
CA GLY A 199 7.10 20.27 12.39
C GLY A 199 6.84 21.59 13.12
N PHE A 200 6.96 22.72 12.41
CA PHE A 200 6.66 24.05 12.97
C PHE A 200 5.21 24.15 13.47
N HIS A 201 4.22 23.77 12.65
CA HIS A 201 2.80 23.92 13.01
C HIS A 201 2.38 23.05 14.20
N ILE A 202 2.77 21.77 14.21
CA ILE A 202 2.41 20.86 15.30
C ILE A 202 3.19 21.23 16.56
N GLY A 203 4.46 21.62 16.43
CA GLY A 203 5.26 22.11 17.56
C GLY A 203 4.69 23.38 18.17
N ALA A 204 4.20 24.32 17.35
CA ALA A 204 3.56 25.53 17.82
C ALA A 204 2.23 25.24 18.53
N ALA A 205 1.42 24.32 17.99
CA ALA A 205 0.18 23.88 18.63
C ALA A 205 0.46 23.22 19.99
N ALA A 206 1.41 22.28 20.04
CA ALA A 206 1.83 21.64 21.29
C ALA A 206 2.35 22.69 22.29
N GLY A 207 3.24 23.60 21.86
CA GLY A 207 3.77 24.67 22.70
C GLY A 207 2.68 25.58 23.26
N TYR A 208 1.74 26.02 22.41
CA TYR A 208 0.62 26.88 22.82
C TYR A 208 -0.25 26.20 23.86
N VAL A 209 -0.63 24.95 23.61
CA VAL A 209 -1.52 24.21 24.50
C VAL A 209 -0.85 23.94 25.85
N ASN A 210 0.44 23.62 25.86
CA ASN A 210 1.20 23.47 27.11
C ASN A 210 1.32 24.79 27.88
N HIS A 211 1.37 25.93 27.19
CA HIS A 211 1.50 27.24 27.79
C HIS A 211 0.18 27.82 28.34
N ALA A 212 -0.93 27.67 27.60
CA ALA A 212 -2.16 28.44 27.84
C ALA A 212 -3.44 27.61 27.93
N CYS A 213 -3.42 26.31 27.66
CA CYS A 213 -4.60 25.44 27.64
C CYS A 213 -4.46 24.26 28.62
N ASN A 214 -5.21 23.17 28.41
CA ASN A 214 -5.09 21.92 29.17
C ASN A 214 -4.18 20.90 28.45
N PRO A 215 -2.94 20.68 28.94
CA PRO A 215 -2.00 19.75 28.31
C PRO A 215 -2.48 18.31 28.32
N GLU A 216 -3.19 17.88 29.37
CA GLU A 216 -3.66 16.51 29.53
C GLU A 216 -4.66 16.15 28.42
N SER A 217 -5.59 17.06 28.11
CA SER A 217 -6.58 16.89 27.03
C SER A 217 -5.90 16.69 25.67
N PHE A 218 -4.87 17.48 25.38
CA PHE A 218 -4.13 17.39 24.13
C PHE A 218 -3.29 16.13 24.02
N TRP A 219 -2.45 15.82 25.01
CA TRP A 219 -1.58 14.65 24.95
C TRP A 219 -2.37 13.34 25.00
N THR A 220 -3.50 13.29 25.71
CA THR A 220 -4.42 12.14 25.67
C THR A 220 -5.02 11.97 24.27
N PHE A 221 -5.43 13.07 23.64
CA PHE A 221 -5.95 13.04 22.28
C PHE A 221 -4.89 12.57 21.27
N VAL A 222 -3.68 13.15 21.32
CA VAL A 222 -2.57 12.78 20.43
C VAL A 222 -2.21 11.31 20.61
N ALA A 223 -2.06 10.82 21.84
CA ALA A 223 -1.72 9.42 22.10
C ALA A 223 -2.79 8.43 21.60
N GLY A 224 -4.07 8.83 21.58
CA GLY A 224 -5.15 8.01 21.05
C GLY A 224 -5.23 7.94 19.52
N HIS A 225 -4.52 8.81 18.80
CA HIS A 225 -4.62 8.97 17.35
C HIS A 225 -3.27 8.92 16.60
N SER A 226 -2.17 8.58 17.29
CA SER A 226 -0.82 8.45 16.73
C SER A 226 -0.42 7.00 16.45
#